data_AF-A0A955QI58-F1
#
_entry.id   AF-A0A955QI58-F1
#
_cell.length_a   1.000
_cell.length_b   1.000
_cell.length_c   1.000
_cell.angle_alpha   90.00
_cell.angle_beta   90.00
_cell.angle_gamma   90.00
#
_symmetry.space_group_name_H-M   'P 1'
#
loop_
_entity.id
_entity.type
_entity.pdbx_description
1 polymer ?
#
loop_
_entity_poly.entity_id
_entity_poly.type
_entity_poly.pdbx_seq_one_letter_code
_entity_poly.pdbx_strand_id
1 'polypeptide(L)'
;DQPFSFGPEELKGLKIFFSQNPHRLRPSDLVRGRSGNCVACHAPPTFTDFRFHNTGIAQAEYDHIHGPGSFANLTIPGLGERNRDPEMYLPATVQHPRAQEPFRSIPTSENSGLTDLGVWNIFWNPDFPSAQLPIWQILCEDSLKGRRGYWNIFHFCRPDRLLPHALGRFKTPGLRDLGHSAPYSHTGMADTLEDVIRGYMKNSDLARHHVLRNGDKELKQIALHQRDITPLVAFLQSLNEDYE
;
A
#
# COMPACT_ATOMS: atom_id res chain seq x y z
N ASP A 1 17.30 -27.21 -16.25
CA ASP A 1 16.16 -26.60 -16.96
C ASP A 1 15.02 -27.60 -17.12
N GLN A 2 14.21 -27.81 -16.07
CA GLN A 2 12.87 -28.38 -16.27
C GLN A 2 11.99 -27.24 -16.81
N PRO A 3 11.27 -27.42 -17.93
CA PRO A 3 10.33 -26.41 -18.40
C PRO A 3 9.17 -26.33 -17.40
N PHE A 4 9.21 -25.37 -16.49
CA PHE A 4 8.07 -25.06 -15.64
C PHE A 4 6.90 -24.60 -16.52
N SER A 5 5.78 -25.32 -16.49
CA SER A 5 4.54 -24.90 -17.11
C SER A 5 3.47 -24.72 -16.05
N PHE A 6 2.81 -23.56 -16.03
CA PHE A 6 1.63 -23.35 -15.19
C PHE A 6 0.59 -24.44 -15.47
N GLY A 7 0.06 -25.04 -14.40
CA GLY A 7 -1.14 -25.86 -14.50
C GLY A 7 -2.36 -25.00 -14.89
N PRO A 8 -3.51 -25.63 -15.16
CA PRO A 8 -4.71 -24.91 -15.58
C PRO A 8 -5.22 -23.89 -14.55
N GLU A 9 -4.93 -24.09 -13.26
CA GLU A 9 -5.40 -23.21 -12.18
C GLU A 9 -4.49 -22.00 -12.01
N GLU A 10 -3.18 -22.21 -12.01
CA GLU A 10 -2.17 -21.15 -11.97
C GLU A 10 -2.28 -20.26 -13.20
N LEU A 11 -2.57 -20.83 -14.38
CA LEU A 11 -2.80 -20.06 -15.60
C LEU A 11 -4.07 -19.17 -15.51
N LYS A 12 -5.12 -19.63 -14.83
CA LYS A 12 -6.29 -18.78 -14.55
C LYS A 12 -5.90 -17.65 -13.60
N GLY A 13 -5.14 -17.95 -12.55
CA GLY A 13 -4.60 -16.97 -11.61
C GLY A 13 -3.75 -15.90 -12.29
N LEU A 14 -2.80 -16.32 -13.12
CA LEU A 14 -1.96 -15.45 -13.94
C LEU A 14 -2.82 -14.48 -14.77
N LYS A 15 -3.85 -14.99 -15.46
CA LYS A 15 -4.75 -14.15 -16.26
C LYS A 15 -5.50 -13.11 -15.40
N ILE A 16 -5.92 -13.48 -14.19
CA ILE A 16 -6.57 -12.54 -13.27
C ILE A 16 -5.56 -11.52 -12.76
N PHE A 17 -4.36 -11.95 -12.37
CA PHE A 17 -3.29 -11.08 -11.86
C PHE A 17 -2.89 -9.99 -12.86
N PHE A 18 -2.73 -10.37 -14.13
CA PHE A 18 -2.33 -9.48 -15.22
C PHE A 18 -3.50 -8.74 -15.86
N SER A 19 -4.74 -9.00 -15.46
CA SER A 19 -5.89 -8.25 -15.96
C SER A 19 -5.86 -6.82 -15.40
N GLN A 20 -5.88 -5.84 -16.30
CA GLN A 20 -5.93 -4.41 -15.96
C GLN A 20 -7.08 -3.74 -16.71
N ASN A 21 -7.61 -2.68 -16.12
CA ASN A 21 -8.55 -1.78 -16.80
C ASN A 21 -7.85 -0.43 -17.02
N PRO A 22 -7.31 -0.17 -18.23
CA PRO A 22 -6.48 1.01 -18.49
C PRO A 22 -7.24 2.35 -18.45
N HIS A 23 -8.56 2.30 -18.32
CA HIS A 23 -9.42 3.48 -18.22
C HIS A 23 -10.15 3.50 -16.88
N ARG A 24 -11.38 2.99 -16.86
CA ARG A 24 -12.25 2.94 -15.70
C ARG A 24 -12.98 1.62 -15.71
N LEU A 25 -12.96 0.94 -14.57
CA LEU A 25 -13.77 -0.22 -14.29
C LEU A 25 -15.25 0.04 -14.63
N ARG A 26 -15.84 -0.78 -15.52
CA ARG A 26 -17.25 -0.65 -15.90
C ARG A 26 -18.13 -1.48 -14.96
N PRO A 27 -19.44 -1.17 -14.84
CA PRO A 27 -20.35 -1.99 -14.04
C PRO A 27 -20.35 -3.48 -14.43
N SER A 28 -20.21 -3.79 -15.73
CA SER A 28 -20.11 -5.18 -16.19
C SER A 28 -18.83 -5.88 -15.73
N ASP A 29 -17.73 -5.15 -15.54
CA ASP A 29 -16.48 -5.71 -15.01
C ASP A 29 -16.63 -6.06 -13.52
N LEU A 30 -17.33 -5.23 -12.75
CA LEU A 30 -17.69 -5.53 -11.34
C LEU A 30 -18.53 -6.80 -11.21
N VAL A 31 -19.55 -6.97 -12.08
CA VAL A 31 -20.40 -8.18 -12.08
C VAL A 31 -19.59 -9.42 -12.49
N ARG A 32 -18.73 -9.28 -13.50
CA ARG A 32 -17.94 -10.39 -14.03
C ARG A 32 -16.83 -10.85 -13.09
N GLY A 33 -16.21 -9.94 -12.35
CA GLY A 33 -14.99 -10.21 -11.57
C GLY A 33 -13.76 -10.44 -12.45
N ARG A 34 -12.80 -11.21 -11.94
CA ARG A 34 -11.54 -11.57 -12.62
C ARG A 34 -10.65 -10.40 -12.99
N SER A 35 -10.87 -9.21 -12.40
CA SER A 35 -10.03 -8.03 -12.57
C SER A 35 -9.12 -7.87 -11.35
N GLY A 36 -7.93 -8.45 -11.38
CA GLY A 36 -6.98 -8.36 -10.27
C GLY A 36 -6.31 -6.99 -10.17
N ASN A 37 -5.99 -6.36 -11.31
CA ASN A 37 -5.13 -5.16 -11.40
C ASN A 37 -3.79 -5.26 -10.63
N CYS A 38 -3.37 -6.48 -10.26
CA CYS A 38 -2.24 -6.73 -9.37
C CYS A 38 -0.92 -6.22 -9.98
N VAL A 39 -0.75 -6.44 -11.29
CA VAL A 39 0.44 -6.03 -12.05
C VAL A 39 0.64 -4.51 -12.10
N ALA A 40 -0.36 -3.70 -11.75
CA ALA A 40 -0.22 -2.24 -11.69
C ALA A 40 0.84 -1.80 -10.67
N CYS A 41 1.02 -2.57 -9.59
CA CYS A 41 2.05 -2.35 -8.56
C CYS A 41 3.06 -3.51 -8.54
N HIS A 42 2.62 -4.73 -8.83
CA HIS A 42 3.47 -5.93 -8.80
C HIS A 42 3.97 -6.31 -10.21
N ALA A 43 4.79 -5.44 -10.81
CA ALA A 43 5.33 -5.63 -12.15
C ALA A 43 6.49 -6.64 -12.19
N PRO A 44 6.59 -7.53 -13.21
CA PRO A 44 7.75 -8.41 -13.42
C PRO A 44 9.07 -7.62 -13.58
N PRO A 45 10.24 -8.23 -13.32
CA PRO A 45 10.46 -9.67 -13.06
C PRO A 45 10.38 -10.10 -11.59
N THR A 46 10.46 -9.16 -10.64
CA THR A 46 10.39 -9.43 -9.19
C THR A 46 9.01 -9.18 -8.59
N PHE A 47 8.02 -8.84 -9.42
CA PHE A 47 6.65 -8.55 -9.02
C PHE A 47 6.57 -7.40 -8.00
N THR A 48 7.28 -6.31 -8.27
CA THR A 48 7.25 -5.08 -7.50
C THR A 48 7.69 -3.92 -8.39
N ASP A 49 7.03 -2.78 -8.25
CA ASP A 49 7.42 -1.52 -8.88
C ASP A 49 8.40 -0.71 -8.01
N PHE A 50 8.73 -1.22 -6.82
CA PHE A 50 9.55 -0.56 -5.80
C PHE A 50 9.05 0.82 -5.35
N ARG A 51 7.78 1.15 -5.61
CA ARG A 51 7.15 2.40 -5.18
C ARG A 51 6.44 2.20 -3.84
N PHE A 52 5.71 3.22 -3.41
CA PHE A 52 4.98 3.25 -2.15
C PHE A 52 3.48 3.46 -2.38
N HIS A 53 2.67 2.56 -1.84
CA HIS A 53 1.22 2.57 -2.02
C HIS A 53 0.51 2.47 -0.68
N ASN A 54 -0.64 3.14 -0.60
CA ASN A 54 -1.56 2.98 0.52
C ASN A 54 -2.67 2.01 0.09
N THR A 55 -2.58 0.78 0.58
CA THR A 55 -3.54 -0.29 0.28
C THR A 55 -4.71 -0.33 1.27
N GLY A 56 -4.78 0.61 2.21
CA GLY A 56 -5.83 0.70 3.24
C GLY A 56 -5.55 -0.09 4.52
N ILE A 57 -4.39 -0.75 4.64
CA ILE A 57 -4.06 -1.59 5.82
C ILE A 57 -3.96 -0.76 7.10
N ALA A 58 -3.20 0.35 7.11
CA ALA A 58 -3.13 1.22 8.29
C ALA A 58 -4.51 1.75 8.75
N GLN A 59 -5.41 2.01 7.80
CA GLN A 59 -6.79 2.38 8.10
C GLN A 59 -7.57 1.20 8.71
N ALA A 60 -7.41 -0.01 8.18
CA ALA A 60 -8.07 -1.20 8.71
C ALA A 60 -7.66 -1.49 10.16
N GLU A 61 -6.37 -1.37 10.49
CA GLU A 61 -5.85 -1.55 11.86
C GLU A 61 -6.43 -0.50 12.82
N TYR A 62 -6.40 0.76 12.42
CA TYR A 62 -6.87 1.85 13.27
C TYR A 62 -8.39 1.80 13.48
N ASP A 63 -9.15 1.51 12.41
CA ASP A 63 -10.59 1.31 12.48
C ASP A 63 -10.99 0.05 13.27
N HIS A 64 -10.12 -0.95 13.37
CA HIS A 64 -10.37 -2.13 14.21
C HIS A 64 -10.43 -1.77 15.70
N ILE A 65 -9.57 -0.84 16.14
CA ILE A 65 -9.50 -0.39 17.54
C ILE A 65 -10.52 0.73 17.84
N HIS A 66 -10.72 1.67 16.91
CA HIS A 66 -11.50 2.90 17.16
C HIS A 66 -12.87 2.94 16.48
N GLY A 67 -13.18 1.92 15.67
CA GLY A 67 -14.42 1.81 14.91
C GLY A 67 -14.31 2.32 13.47
N PRO A 68 -15.24 1.93 12.58
CA PRO A 68 -15.18 2.24 11.15
C PRO A 68 -15.09 3.75 10.84
N GLY A 69 -14.16 4.14 9.98
CA GLY A 69 -13.98 5.52 9.52
C GLY A 69 -13.19 6.43 10.47
N SER A 70 -12.73 5.91 11.60
CA SER A 70 -11.92 6.65 12.57
C SER A 70 -10.59 7.14 11.98
N PHE A 71 -9.89 6.33 11.18
CA PHE A 71 -8.62 6.71 10.55
C PHE A 71 -8.80 7.85 9.55
N ALA A 72 -9.93 7.85 8.85
CA ALA A 72 -10.26 8.91 7.90
C ALA A 72 -10.36 10.28 8.60
N ASN A 73 -10.74 10.29 9.88
CA ASN A 73 -10.88 11.47 10.73
C ASN A 73 -9.67 11.72 11.65
N LEU A 74 -8.66 10.85 11.65
CA LEU A 74 -7.47 11.00 12.49
C LEU A 74 -6.78 12.33 12.21
N THR A 75 -6.54 13.13 13.26
CA THR A 75 -5.77 14.37 13.11
C THR A 75 -4.29 14.02 13.01
N ILE A 76 -3.65 14.43 11.92
CA ILE A 76 -2.23 14.17 11.65
C ILE A 76 -1.56 15.51 11.36
N PRO A 77 -0.47 15.87 12.05
CA PRO A 77 0.12 17.19 11.97
C PRO A 77 0.64 17.49 10.55
N GLY A 78 0.47 18.73 10.12
CA GLY A 78 1.10 19.23 8.91
C GLY A 78 2.61 19.40 9.08
N LEU A 79 3.34 19.61 7.99
CA LEU A 79 4.81 19.66 8.01
C LEU A 79 5.37 20.71 9.00
N GLY A 80 4.77 21.90 9.03
CA GLY A 80 5.21 22.98 9.93
C GLY A 80 4.88 22.73 11.40
N GLU A 81 3.86 21.95 11.70
CA GLU A 81 3.56 21.52 13.07
C GLU A 81 4.52 20.41 13.50
N ARG A 82 4.66 19.38 12.67
CA ARG A 82 5.57 18.26 12.90
C ARG A 82 7.01 18.73 13.14
N ASN A 83 7.50 19.69 12.36
CA ASN A 83 8.88 20.17 12.46
C ASN A 83 9.10 21.16 13.61
N ARG A 84 8.05 21.71 14.22
CA ARG A 84 8.17 22.51 15.44
C ARG A 84 8.37 21.63 16.68
N ASP A 85 7.88 20.40 16.64
CA ASP A 85 8.01 19.44 17.73
C ASP A 85 8.28 18.01 17.20
N PRO A 86 9.50 17.74 16.72
CA PRO A 86 9.84 16.43 16.16
C PRO A 86 9.76 15.31 17.20
N GLU A 87 10.07 15.59 18.47
CA GLU A 87 10.01 14.61 19.57
C GLU A 87 8.56 14.17 19.87
N MET A 88 7.56 15.01 19.58
CA MET A 88 6.16 14.61 19.74
C MET A 88 5.66 13.66 18.64
N TYR A 89 6.20 13.75 17.42
CA TYR A 89 5.55 13.18 16.24
C TYR A 89 6.39 12.20 15.42
N LEU A 90 7.71 12.32 15.44
CA LEU A 90 8.61 11.52 14.61
C LEU A 90 9.14 10.30 15.39
N PRO A 91 9.67 9.28 14.69
CA PRO A 91 10.31 8.13 15.32
C PRO A 91 11.53 8.53 16.15
N ALA A 92 11.84 7.76 17.20
CA ALA A 92 13.09 7.94 17.92
C ALA A 92 14.30 7.63 17.03
N THR A 93 15.31 8.50 17.10
CA THR A 93 16.58 8.37 16.38
C THR A 93 17.76 8.68 17.30
N VAL A 94 18.99 8.61 16.78
CA VAL A 94 20.17 9.05 17.54
C VAL A 94 20.11 10.55 17.86
N GLN A 95 19.50 11.34 16.97
CA GLN A 95 19.34 12.79 17.13
C GLN A 95 18.16 13.14 18.06
N HIS A 96 17.10 12.34 18.02
CA HIS A 96 15.87 12.52 18.82
C HIS A 96 15.57 11.23 19.62
N PRO A 97 16.36 10.90 20.66
CA PRO A 97 16.24 9.63 21.36
C PRO A 97 15.04 9.55 22.31
N ARG A 98 14.30 10.65 22.50
CA ARG A 98 13.14 10.72 23.40
C ARG A 98 11.82 10.86 22.65
N ALA A 99 11.83 10.61 21.34
CA ALA A 99 10.67 10.86 20.52
C ALA A 99 9.57 9.85 20.87
N GLN A 100 8.33 10.34 20.94
CA GLN A 100 7.17 9.55 21.38
C GLN A 100 6.71 8.56 20.32
N GLU A 101 7.13 8.74 19.06
CA GLU A 101 6.90 7.83 17.94
C GLU A 101 5.43 7.36 17.75
N PRO A 102 4.41 8.24 17.93
CA PRO A 102 3.00 7.84 17.91
C PRO A 102 2.59 7.28 16.55
N PHE A 103 3.32 7.62 15.49
CA PHE A 103 2.98 7.23 14.12
C PHE A 103 3.82 6.07 13.56
N ARG A 104 4.61 5.40 14.39
CA ARG A 104 5.58 4.37 13.96
C ARG A 104 5.02 2.95 14.00
N SER A 105 3.98 2.70 14.78
CA SER A 105 3.50 1.34 15.06
C SER A 105 1.99 1.25 15.03
N ILE A 106 1.48 0.03 14.86
CA ILE A 106 0.04 -0.23 14.85
C ILE A 106 -0.61 0.10 16.21
N PRO A 107 -1.89 0.52 16.21
CA PRO A 107 -2.66 0.67 17.44
C PRO A 107 -2.89 -0.68 18.11
N THR A 108 -2.89 -0.69 19.44
CA THR A 108 -3.36 -1.82 20.25
C THR A 108 -4.42 -1.36 21.25
N SER A 109 -5.04 -2.30 21.97
CA SER A 109 -5.94 -1.99 23.08
C SER A 109 -5.25 -1.20 24.20
N GLU A 110 -3.97 -1.50 24.47
CA GLU A 110 -3.19 -0.84 25.52
C GLU A 110 -2.64 0.52 25.05
N ASN A 111 -2.37 0.66 23.75
CA ASN A 111 -1.84 1.88 23.17
C ASN A 111 -2.60 2.26 21.90
N SER A 112 -3.84 2.70 22.10
CA SER A 112 -4.74 3.07 21.00
C SER A 112 -4.31 4.37 20.30
N GLY A 113 -3.44 5.16 20.91
CA GLY A 113 -2.91 6.39 20.30
C GLY A 113 -1.94 6.15 19.14
N LEU A 114 -1.46 4.92 18.94
CA LEU A 114 -0.50 4.59 17.90
C LEU A 114 -1.15 4.40 16.52
N THR A 115 -0.43 4.75 15.45
CA THR A 115 -0.86 4.44 14.07
C THR A 115 0.33 4.39 13.13
N ASP A 116 0.60 3.27 12.44
CA ASP A 116 1.70 3.24 11.46
C ASP A 116 1.36 4.03 10.20
N LEU A 117 2.00 5.19 10.02
CA LEU A 117 1.82 6.06 8.86
C LEU A 117 2.84 5.80 7.72
N GLY A 118 3.74 4.84 7.88
CA GLY A 118 4.70 4.42 6.86
C GLY A 118 5.64 5.55 6.42
N VAL A 119 5.68 5.83 5.11
CA VAL A 119 6.57 6.84 4.49
C VAL A 119 6.45 8.23 5.14
N TRP A 120 5.29 8.56 5.73
CA TRP A 120 5.10 9.85 6.42
C TRP A 120 6.16 10.12 7.51
N ASN A 121 6.60 9.09 8.24
CA ASN A 121 7.62 9.20 9.29
C ASN A 121 9.02 9.56 8.77
N ILE A 122 9.30 9.22 7.51
CA ILE A 122 10.61 9.36 6.88
C ILE A 122 10.65 10.59 5.96
N PHE A 123 9.53 10.88 5.29
CA PHE A 123 9.46 11.97 4.33
C PHE A 123 9.63 13.34 4.99
N TRP A 124 10.59 14.10 4.48
CA TRP A 124 11.02 15.41 4.98
C TRP A 124 11.46 15.40 6.45
N ASN A 125 12.03 14.28 6.90
CA ASN A 125 12.64 14.12 8.21
C ASN A 125 14.17 14.25 8.10
N PRO A 126 14.81 15.25 8.73
CA PRO A 126 16.24 15.50 8.60
C PRO A 126 17.13 14.37 9.15
N ASP A 127 16.60 13.48 10.00
CA ASP A 127 17.34 12.36 10.55
C ASP A 127 17.58 11.22 9.54
N PHE A 128 16.89 11.26 8.40
CA PHE A 128 17.03 10.28 7.30
C PHE A 128 17.49 10.95 6.00
N PRO A 129 18.65 11.63 5.95
CA PRO A 129 19.02 12.50 4.84
C PRO A 129 19.13 11.77 3.49
N SER A 130 19.57 10.51 3.49
CA SER A 130 19.72 9.70 2.26
C SER A 130 18.38 9.29 1.63
N ALA A 131 17.30 9.24 2.42
CA ALA A 131 15.98 8.83 1.94
C ALA A 131 15.18 9.97 1.28
N GLN A 132 15.57 11.23 1.52
CA GLN A 132 14.73 12.38 1.19
C GLN A 132 14.50 12.57 -0.31
N LEU A 133 15.58 12.61 -1.10
CA LEU A 133 15.47 12.85 -2.54
C LEU A 133 14.72 11.72 -3.27
N PRO A 134 15.01 10.42 -3.03
CA PRO A 134 14.26 9.33 -3.67
C PRO A 134 12.77 9.34 -3.32
N ILE A 135 12.41 9.53 -2.05
CA ILE A 135 11.00 9.56 -1.64
C ILE A 135 10.30 10.78 -2.25
N TRP A 136 10.95 11.94 -2.26
CA TRP A 136 10.41 13.16 -2.88
C TRP A 136 10.12 12.96 -4.37
N GLN A 137 11.04 12.34 -5.11
CA GLN A 137 10.84 12.04 -6.53
C GLN A 137 9.62 11.14 -6.76
N ILE A 138 9.51 10.04 -6.01
CA ILE A 138 8.39 9.10 -6.14
C ILE A 138 7.05 9.79 -5.83
N LEU A 139 6.96 10.51 -4.71
CA LEU A 139 5.72 11.20 -4.32
C LEU A 139 5.35 12.35 -5.27
N CYS A 140 6.35 13.08 -5.77
CA CYS A 140 6.15 14.13 -6.77
C CYS A 140 5.61 13.56 -8.08
N GLU A 141 6.24 12.52 -8.62
CA GLU A 141 5.79 11.85 -9.84
C GLU A 141 4.35 11.35 -9.69
N ASP A 142 4.03 10.69 -8.58
CA ASP A 142 2.69 10.19 -8.31
C ASP A 142 1.65 11.30 -8.21
N SER A 143 1.98 12.42 -7.57
CA SER A 143 1.11 13.61 -7.47
C SER A 143 0.83 14.27 -8.83
N LEU A 144 1.79 14.17 -9.75
CA LEU A 144 1.70 14.74 -11.10
C LEU A 144 1.02 13.81 -12.12
N LYS A 145 0.95 12.49 -11.88
CA LYS A 145 0.31 11.53 -12.80
C LYS A 145 -1.11 11.99 -13.17
N GLY A 146 -1.33 12.27 -14.46
CA GLY A 146 -2.63 12.69 -15.00
C GLY A 146 -2.87 14.20 -15.03
N ARG A 147 -1.92 15.03 -14.55
CA ARG A 147 -1.99 16.49 -14.68
C ARG A 147 -1.34 16.95 -15.99
N ARG A 148 -2.00 17.85 -16.73
CA ARG A 148 -1.40 18.58 -17.86
C ARG A 148 -0.79 19.89 -17.37
N GLY A 149 0.45 20.19 -17.80
CA GLY A 149 1.15 21.44 -17.48
C GLY A 149 2.27 21.29 -16.43
N TYR A 150 3.43 20.80 -16.87
CA TYR A 150 4.62 20.54 -16.05
C TYR A 150 5.32 21.80 -15.49
N TRP A 151 4.88 23.01 -15.85
CA TRP A 151 5.55 24.27 -15.53
C TRP A 151 5.49 24.68 -14.04
N ASN A 152 4.71 23.97 -13.21
CA ASN A 152 4.52 24.28 -11.79
C ASN A 152 4.96 23.14 -10.86
N ILE A 153 5.99 22.36 -11.23
CA ILE A 153 6.57 21.30 -10.38
C ILE A 153 6.95 21.83 -8.99
N PHE A 154 7.53 23.03 -8.91
CA PHE A 154 7.92 23.68 -7.65
C PHE A 154 6.73 24.02 -6.76
N HIS A 155 5.52 24.14 -7.32
CA HIS A 155 4.30 24.39 -6.55
C HIS A 155 3.65 23.08 -6.08
N PHE A 156 3.54 22.08 -6.96
CA PHE A 156 2.86 20.81 -6.64
C PHE A 156 3.71 19.87 -5.80
N CYS A 157 5.03 19.90 -5.96
CA CYS A 157 5.95 19.02 -5.26
C CYS A 157 6.61 19.69 -4.05
N ARG A 158 5.96 20.72 -3.49
CA ARG A 158 6.39 21.26 -2.20
C ARG A 158 6.23 20.20 -1.10
N PRO A 159 7.17 20.10 -0.16
CA PRO A 159 7.12 19.11 0.92
C PRO A 159 5.82 19.15 1.74
N ASP A 160 5.32 20.35 2.06
CA ASP A 160 4.07 20.50 2.82
C ASP A 160 2.84 19.97 2.08
N ARG A 161 2.88 19.96 0.74
CA ARG A 161 1.82 19.40 -0.10
C ARG A 161 1.97 17.91 -0.37
N LEU A 162 3.22 17.43 -0.39
CA LEU A 162 3.52 16.01 -0.57
C LEU A 162 3.32 15.20 0.71
N LEU A 163 3.50 15.81 1.89
CA LEU A 163 3.42 15.10 3.17
C LEU A 163 2.08 14.35 3.37
N PRO A 164 0.90 14.94 3.07
CA PRO A 164 -0.37 14.19 3.11
C PRO A 164 -0.41 12.99 2.15
N HIS A 165 0.30 13.04 1.02
CA HIS A 165 0.37 11.92 0.09
C HIS A 165 1.24 10.78 0.61
N ALA A 166 2.10 11.00 1.60
CA ALA A 166 2.93 9.95 2.22
C ALA A 166 2.17 9.06 3.22
N LEU A 167 0.95 9.44 3.59
CA LEU A 167 0.16 8.80 4.66
C LEU A 167 -0.22 7.35 4.32
N GLY A 168 0.18 6.43 5.21
CA GLY A 168 -0.18 5.02 5.13
C GLY A 168 0.42 4.32 3.92
N ARG A 169 1.47 4.90 3.32
CA ARG A 169 2.14 4.31 2.16
C ARG A 169 3.30 3.44 2.60
N PHE A 170 3.35 2.24 2.04
CA PHE A 170 4.39 1.25 2.29
C PHE A 170 4.96 0.76 0.97
N LYS A 171 6.21 0.29 1.00
CA LYS A 171 6.89 -0.20 -0.20
C LYS A 171 6.15 -1.43 -0.72
N THR A 172 5.95 -1.51 -2.04
CA THR A 172 5.46 -2.74 -2.69
C THR A 172 6.45 -3.89 -2.47
N PRO A 173 6.11 -4.97 -1.75
CA PRO A 173 7.01 -6.11 -1.61
C PRO A 173 7.13 -6.86 -2.93
N GLY A 174 8.26 -7.54 -3.14
CA GLY A 174 8.35 -8.56 -4.19
C GLY A 174 7.42 -9.74 -3.86
N LEU A 175 6.90 -10.42 -4.87
CA LEU A 175 6.00 -11.57 -4.70
C LEU A 175 6.66 -12.93 -5.00
N ARG A 176 7.99 -12.96 -5.12
CA ARG A 176 8.73 -14.22 -5.15
C ARG A 176 8.84 -14.76 -3.72
N ASP A 177 8.78 -16.09 -3.58
CA ASP A 177 8.99 -16.80 -2.31
C ASP A 177 8.01 -16.41 -1.18
N LEU A 178 6.74 -16.14 -1.53
CA LEU A 178 5.69 -15.83 -0.56
C LEU A 178 5.31 -17.01 0.34
N GLY A 179 5.58 -18.25 -0.09
CA GLY A 179 5.24 -19.47 0.65
C GLY A 179 5.88 -19.55 2.04
N HIS A 180 6.93 -18.78 2.29
CA HIS A 180 7.70 -18.79 3.54
C HIS A 180 7.66 -17.46 4.31
N SER A 181 6.79 -16.52 3.91
CA SER A 181 6.76 -15.16 4.47
C SER A 181 5.48 -14.82 5.23
N ALA A 182 4.62 -15.80 5.51
CA ALA A 182 3.49 -15.61 6.41
C ALA A 182 3.98 -15.28 7.85
N PRO A 183 3.24 -14.45 8.62
CA PRO A 183 2.03 -13.73 8.20
C PRO A 183 2.34 -12.51 7.31
N TYR A 184 1.35 -12.10 6.52
CA TYR A 184 1.48 -11.13 5.43
C TYR A 184 1.07 -9.69 5.82
N SER A 185 1.38 -8.75 4.91
CA SER A 185 1.29 -7.28 5.09
C SER A 185 2.37 -6.71 6.00
N HIS A 186 2.49 -5.38 6.08
CA HIS A 186 3.50 -4.73 6.92
C HIS A 186 3.22 -4.86 8.43
N THR A 187 2.01 -5.33 8.79
CA THR A 187 1.56 -5.51 10.18
C THR A 187 1.48 -6.98 10.60
N GLY A 188 1.60 -7.92 9.65
CA GLY A 188 1.35 -9.34 9.91
C GLY A 188 -0.13 -9.68 10.14
N MET A 189 -1.08 -8.83 9.74
CA MET A 189 -2.52 -9.03 10.03
C MET A 189 -3.22 -10.13 9.22
N ALA A 190 -2.55 -10.71 8.22
CA ALA A 190 -3.15 -11.70 7.34
C ALA A 190 -2.36 -13.02 7.41
N ASP A 191 -2.99 -14.08 7.91
CA ASP A 191 -2.33 -15.38 8.10
C ASP A 191 -2.15 -16.14 6.77
N THR A 192 -3.00 -15.88 5.78
CA THR A 192 -3.03 -16.61 4.51
C THR A 192 -3.05 -15.67 3.29
N LEU A 193 -2.65 -16.18 2.12
CA LEU A 193 -2.77 -15.43 0.85
C LEU A 193 -4.23 -15.17 0.49
N GLU A 194 -5.14 -16.06 0.87
CA GLU A 194 -6.59 -15.87 0.76
C GLU A 194 -7.04 -14.64 1.56
N ASP A 195 -6.54 -14.46 2.78
CA ASP A 195 -6.87 -13.29 3.61
C ASP A 195 -6.32 -11.99 3.03
N VAL A 196 -5.12 -12.04 2.44
CA VAL A 196 -4.57 -10.91 1.68
C VAL A 196 -5.50 -10.53 0.53
N ILE A 197 -5.95 -11.50 -0.28
CA ILE A 197 -6.83 -11.23 -1.43
C ILE A 197 -8.20 -10.70 -0.96
N ARG A 198 -8.77 -11.26 0.12
CA ARG A 198 -10.01 -10.73 0.74
C ARG A 198 -9.83 -9.30 1.25
N GLY A 199 -8.66 -8.99 1.82
CA GLY A 199 -8.29 -7.64 2.24
C GLY A 199 -8.30 -6.66 1.06
N TYR A 200 -7.67 -7.03 -0.06
CA TYR A 200 -7.72 -6.23 -1.29
C TYR A 200 -9.15 -6.06 -1.84
N MET A 201 -9.98 -7.11 -1.81
CA MET A 201 -11.41 -7.02 -2.21
C MET A 201 -12.16 -5.99 -1.36
N LYS A 202 -12.05 -6.08 -0.03
CA LYS A 202 -12.67 -5.15 0.91
C LYS A 202 -12.18 -3.71 0.70
N ASN A 203 -10.86 -3.52 0.64
CA ASN A 203 -10.26 -2.19 0.53
C ASN A 203 -10.53 -1.56 -0.84
N SER A 204 -10.67 -2.38 -1.89
CA SER A 204 -11.11 -1.94 -3.21
C SER A 204 -12.54 -1.37 -3.19
N ASP A 205 -13.46 -2.01 -2.47
CA ASP A 205 -14.81 -1.48 -2.26
C ASP A 205 -14.79 -0.17 -1.47
N LEU A 206 -14.03 -0.10 -0.39
CA LEU A 206 -13.86 1.14 0.38
C LEU A 206 -13.28 2.28 -0.48
N ALA A 207 -12.31 1.98 -1.34
CA ALA A 207 -11.71 2.95 -2.27
C ALA A 207 -12.75 3.47 -3.29
N ARG A 208 -13.59 2.57 -3.85
CA ARG A 208 -14.67 2.95 -4.77
C ARG A 208 -15.71 3.85 -4.11
N HIS A 209 -16.02 3.62 -2.83
CA HIS A 209 -16.98 4.41 -2.06
C HIS A 209 -16.35 5.64 -1.37
N HIS A 210 -15.09 5.97 -1.68
CA HIS A 210 -14.39 7.13 -1.11
C HIS A 210 -14.25 7.10 0.43
N VAL A 211 -14.17 5.89 1.01
CA VAL A 211 -14.01 5.67 2.45
C VAL A 211 -12.54 5.57 2.85
N LEU A 212 -11.65 5.07 1.96
CA LEU A 212 -10.21 5.04 2.24
C LEU A 212 -9.59 6.43 2.15
N ARG A 213 -8.94 6.86 3.22
CA ARG A 213 -8.13 8.09 3.23
C ARG A 213 -6.85 7.87 2.46
N ASN A 214 -6.67 8.61 1.37
CA ASN A 214 -5.47 8.58 0.52
C ASN A 214 -5.15 7.18 -0.05
N GLY A 215 -6.13 6.29 -0.15
CA GLY A 215 -5.95 4.97 -0.77
C GLY A 215 -5.49 5.09 -2.22
N ASP A 216 -4.65 4.16 -2.66
CA ASP A 216 -4.13 4.16 -4.02
C ASP A 216 -5.26 4.06 -5.05
N LYS A 217 -5.15 4.83 -6.14
CA LYS A 217 -6.15 4.87 -7.21
C LYS A 217 -6.32 3.51 -7.90
N GLU A 218 -5.27 2.70 -7.94
CA GLU A 218 -5.26 1.39 -8.58
C GLU A 218 -6.17 0.39 -7.84
N LEU A 219 -6.42 0.59 -6.53
CA LEU A 219 -7.36 -0.23 -5.76
C LEU A 219 -8.76 -0.21 -6.37
N LYS A 220 -9.19 0.91 -6.95
CA LYS A 220 -10.55 1.06 -7.50
C LYS A 220 -10.78 0.16 -8.73
N GLN A 221 -9.72 -0.31 -9.38
CA GLN A 221 -9.77 -1.16 -10.56
C GLN A 221 -9.79 -2.66 -10.24
N ILE A 222 -9.66 -3.03 -8.97
CA ILE A 222 -9.76 -4.43 -8.53
C ILE A 222 -11.25 -4.83 -8.51
N ALA A 223 -11.64 -5.83 -9.28
CA ALA A 223 -12.94 -6.47 -9.23
C ALA A 223 -12.76 -7.97 -9.18
N LEU A 224 -12.78 -8.50 -7.95
CA LEU A 224 -12.60 -9.93 -7.68
C LEU A 224 -13.81 -10.44 -6.91
N HIS A 225 -14.14 -11.71 -7.14
CA HIS A 225 -15.15 -12.46 -6.41
C HIS A 225 -14.52 -13.65 -5.69
N GLN A 226 -15.27 -14.31 -4.82
CA GLN A 226 -14.81 -15.49 -4.07
C GLN A 226 -14.22 -16.59 -4.98
N ARG A 227 -14.78 -16.76 -6.18
CA ARG A 227 -14.29 -17.72 -7.20
C ARG A 227 -12.93 -17.38 -7.82
N ASP A 228 -12.48 -16.14 -7.65
CA ASP A 228 -11.22 -15.65 -8.24
C ASP A 228 -10.03 -15.85 -7.28
N ILE A 229 -10.29 -16.16 -6.00
CA ILE A 229 -9.27 -16.29 -4.95
C ILE A 229 -8.37 -17.51 -5.19
N THR A 230 -8.95 -18.71 -5.30
CA THR A 230 -8.18 -19.95 -5.46
C THR A 230 -7.23 -19.92 -6.67
N PRO A 231 -7.66 -19.48 -7.88
CA PRO A 231 -6.74 -19.30 -8.99
C PRO A 231 -5.59 -18.33 -8.68
N LEU A 232 -5.89 -17.17 -8.08
CA LEU A 232 -4.88 -16.17 -7.74
C LEU A 232 -3.85 -16.72 -6.74
N VAL A 233 -4.31 -17.42 -5.70
CA VAL A 233 -3.42 -18.07 -4.72
C VAL A 233 -2.53 -19.10 -5.41
N ALA A 234 -3.08 -19.95 -6.28
CA ALA A 234 -2.29 -20.93 -7.03
C ALA A 234 -1.19 -20.25 -7.86
N PHE A 235 -1.50 -19.15 -8.55
CA PHE A 235 -0.49 -18.37 -9.25
C PHE A 235 0.57 -17.78 -8.31
N LEU A 236 0.19 -17.19 -7.18
CA LEU A 236 1.17 -16.63 -6.23
C LEU A 236 2.08 -17.71 -5.63
N GLN A 237 1.54 -18.88 -5.33
CA GLN A 237 2.32 -20.03 -4.82
C GLN A 237 3.30 -20.57 -5.86
N SER A 238 2.96 -20.49 -7.15
CA SER A 238 3.87 -20.86 -8.23
C SER A 238 5.04 -19.88 -8.46
N LEU A 239 5.11 -18.78 -7.70
CA LEU A 239 6.25 -17.86 -7.70
C LEU A 239 7.30 -18.20 -6.63
N ASN A 240 7.11 -19.28 -5.87
CA ASN A 240 8.11 -19.79 -4.95
C ASN A 240 9.19 -20.55 -5.73
N GLU A 241 10.44 -20.36 -5.34
CA GLU A 241 11.57 -21.14 -5.82
C GLU A 241 11.54 -22.55 -5.20
N ASP A 242 11.83 -23.55 -6.02
CA ASP A 242 12.12 -24.91 -5.55
C ASP A 242 13.56 -24.92 -5.02
N TYR A 243 13.74 -24.92 -3.70
CA TYR A 243 15.07 -24.99 -3.07
C TYR A 243 15.60 -26.43 -2.93
N GLU A 244 15.05 -27.38 -3.70
CA GLU A 244 15.44 -28.80 -3.68
C GLU A 244 16.61 -29.15 -4.61
#